data_AF-A0A0G1CDD0-F1
#
_entry.id   AF-A0A0G1CDD0-F1
#
_cell.length_a   1.000
_cell.length_b   1.000
_cell.length_c   1.000
_cell.angle_alpha   90.00
_cell.angle_beta   90.00
_cell.angle_gamma   90.00
#
_symmetry.space_group_name_H-M   'P 1'
#
loop_
_entity.id
_entity.type
_entity.pdbx_description
1 polymer ?
#
loop_
_entity_poly.entity_id
_entity_poly.type
_entity_poly.pdbx_seq_one_letter_code
_entity_poly.pdbx_strand_id
1 'polypeptide(L)'
;MPTRKIPFITNEYYHIYNRTIDKVLSYKRKRDYQRFVLTLQYYMHCGLQTRLSKYLQLNVKEKQSIFAKLTTTAQKHVVILSFCLMPNHFHVLLKQTSPDGITKFMSQLQNSYTRYFNTKYRRLGPLFLDQFGAVRIEKDEQLLHVHRYIHLNPYSSFIVKSLDGLLVYEWSSLKEYINQDAKLCVTDDILSYFKDKKHYLEFILDQADYQRKLKQIEHLLLERD
;
A
#
# COMPACT_ATOMS: atom_id res chain seq x y z
N MET A 1 22.94 1.67 12.28
CA MET A 1 21.63 1.36 11.66
C MET A 1 21.76 0.05 10.92
N PRO A 2 20.93 -0.96 11.17
CA PRO A 2 20.99 -2.21 10.42
C PRO A 2 20.65 -1.92 8.95
N THR A 3 21.64 -2.09 8.07
CA THR A 3 21.45 -1.96 6.63
C THR A 3 20.78 -3.22 6.10
N ARG A 4 19.83 -3.04 5.18
CA ARG A 4 19.20 -4.17 4.48
C ARG A 4 20.28 -4.86 3.63
N LYS A 5 20.59 -6.12 3.95
CA LYS A 5 21.71 -6.86 3.31
C LYS A 5 21.47 -7.17 1.83
N ILE A 6 20.21 -7.30 1.43
CA ILE A 6 19.81 -7.65 0.06
C ILE A 6 19.21 -6.40 -0.60
N PRO A 7 19.79 -5.93 -1.72
CA PRO A 7 19.24 -4.81 -2.48
C PRO A 7 17.94 -5.22 -3.18
N PHE A 8 17.06 -4.24 -3.41
CA PHE A 8 15.87 -4.45 -4.24
C PHE A 8 16.26 -4.51 -5.71
N ILE A 9 15.81 -5.54 -6.41
CA ILE A 9 16.09 -5.76 -7.83
C ILE A 9 14.96 -5.15 -8.67
N THR A 10 15.34 -4.46 -9.76
CA THR A 10 14.38 -3.87 -10.70
C THR A 10 13.61 -4.95 -11.46
N ASN A 11 12.34 -4.67 -11.74
CA ASN A 11 11.33 -5.53 -12.37
C ASN A 11 10.82 -6.69 -11.50
N GLU A 12 11.13 -6.68 -10.21
CA GLU A 12 10.65 -7.70 -9.28
C GLU A 12 9.62 -7.17 -8.29
N TYR A 13 8.88 -8.12 -7.72
CA TYR A 13 7.76 -7.87 -6.82
C TYR A 13 8.17 -8.03 -5.37
N TYR A 14 7.64 -7.15 -4.52
CA TYR A 14 7.93 -7.11 -3.10
C TYR A 14 6.66 -6.80 -2.31
N HIS A 15 6.40 -7.60 -1.27
CA HIS A 15 5.48 -7.23 -0.22
C HIS A 15 6.18 -6.28 0.73
N ILE A 16 5.63 -5.07 0.90
CA ILE A 16 6.13 -4.08 1.83
C ILE A 16 5.12 -3.88 2.95
N TYR A 17 5.65 -3.75 4.17
CA TYR A 17 4.88 -3.50 5.37
C TYR A 17 5.56 -2.46 6.24
N ASN A 18 4.79 -1.54 6.83
CA ASN A 18 5.24 -0.80 7.99
C ASN A 18 4.09 -0.52 8.97
N ARG A 19 4.44 -0.43 10.26
CA ARG A 19 3.54 -0.09 11.36
C ARG A 19 3.98 1.17 12.06
N THR A 20 3.04 1.81 12.74
CA THR A 20 3.34 2.95 13.61
C THR A 20 4.09 2.52 14.86
N ILE A 21 4.88 3.44 15.40
CA ILE A 21 5.44 3.27 16.74
C ILE A 21 4.28 3.20 17.76
N ASP A 22 4.44 2.37 18.79
CA ASP A 22 3.47 2.17 19.87
C ASP A 22 2.03 1.90 19.40
N LYS A 23 1.86 1.33 18.20
CA LYS A 23 0.56 1.01 17.59
C LYS A 23 -0.36 2.23 17.48
N VAL A 24 0.19 3.44 17.43
CA VAL A 24 -0.57 4.70 17.28
C VAL A 24 -1.46 4.63 16.04
N LEU A 25 -2.71 5.08 16.17
CA LEU A 25 -3.60 5.16 15.01
C LEU A 25 -3.10 6.25 14.05
N SER A 26 -2.47 5.85 12.94
CA SER A 26 -1.97 6.73 11.87
C SER A 26 -3.09 7.36 11.05
N TYR A 27 -4.33 6.87 11.21
CA TYR A 27 -5.48 7.32 10.45
C TYR A 27 -6.67 7.58 11.39
N LYS A 28 -6.76 8.80 11.93
CA LYS A 28 -7.80 9.19 12.89
C LYS A 28 -9.11 9.60 12.22
N ARG A 29 -9.05 10.06 10.97
CA ARG A 29 -10.21 10.51 10.18
C ARG A 29 -10.10 10.01 8.74
N LYS A 30 -11.23 9.97 8.03
CA LYS A 30 -11.31 9.67 6.58
C LYS A 30 -10.27 10.45 5.75
N ARG A 31 -10.08 11.74 6.06
CA ARG A 31 -9.08 12.60 5.40
C ARG A 31 -7.62 12.15 5.57
N ASP A 32 -7.30 11.43 6.65
CA ASP A 32 -5.95 10.92 6.89
C ASP A 32 -5.64 9.76 5.93
N TYR A 33 -6.58 8.82 5.78
CA TYR A 33 -6.47 7.75 4.80
C TYR A 33 -6.37 8.31 3.37
N GLN A 34 -7.26 9.24 3.00
CA GLN A 34 -7.22 9.91 1.69
C GLN A 34 -5.86 10.58 1.45
N ARG A 35 -5.31 11.23 2.49
CA ARG A 35 -3.99 11.85 2.40
C ARG A 35 -2.88 10.83 2.17
N PHE A 36 -2.96 9.65 2.79
CA PHE A 36 -1.99 8.59 2.59
C PHE A 36 -2.06 8.01 1.17
N VAL A 37 -3.26 7.72 0.66
CA VAL A 37 -3.47 7.25 -0.72
C VAL A 37 -2.94 8.27 -1.74
N LEU A 38 -3.22 9.56 -1.54
CA LEU A 38 -2.65 10.63 -2.35
C LEU A 38 -1.11 10.67 -2.27
N THR A 39 -0.54 10.35 -1.11
CA THR A 39 0.92 10.29 -0.92
C THR A 39 1.52 9.10 -1.68
N LEU A 40 0.86 7.94 -1.69
CA LEU A 40 1.23 6.80 -2.54
C LEU A 40 1.25 7.20 -4.02
N GLN A 41 0.14 7.75 -4.50
CA GLN A 41 -0.01 8.17 -5.90
C GLN A 41 1.03 9.21 -6.31
N TYR A 42 1.34 10.17 -5.44
CA TYR A 42 2.26 11.23 -5.78
C TYR A 42 3.71 10.74 -5.88
N TYR A 43 4.18 9.98 -4.88
CA TYR A 43 5.60 9.59 -4.79
C TYR A 43 5.98 8.34 -5.57
N MET A 44 5.02 7.64 -6.20
CA MET A 44 5.34 6.52 -7.08
C MET A 44 6.11 6.93 -8.35
N HIS A 45 6.15 8.23 -8.66
CA HIS A 45 6.80 8.78 -9.85
C HIS A 45 8.23 9.26 -9.58
N CYS A 46 9.12 9.07 -10.53
CA CYS A 46 10.47 9.63 -10.57
C CYS A 46 10.45 11.13 -10.91
N GLY A 47 11.54 11.83 -10.58
CA GLY A 47 11.80 13.18 -11.10
C GLY A 47 10.82 14.26 -10.62
N LEU A 48 10.17 14.05 -9.46
CA LEU A 48 9.27 15.02 -8.87
C LEU A 48 9.98 16.35 -8.60
N GLN A 49 9.47 17.43 -9.17
CA GLN A 49 10.06 18.77 -9.02
C GLN A 49 9.71 19.43 -7.68
N THR A 50 8.68 18.94 -6.98
CA THR A 50 8.21 19.54 -5.73
C THR A 50 7.69 18.52 -4.75
N ARG A 51 7.70 18.86 -3.46
CA ARG A 51 7.11 18.04 -2.39
C ARG A 51 5.59 18.12 -2.40
N LEU A 52 4.91 17.07 -1.97
CA LEU A 52 3.43 16.99 -1.99
C LEU A 52 2.75 18.16 -1.26
N SER A 53 3.30 18.63 -0.14
CA SER A 53 2.70 19.76 0.59
C SER A 53 2.68 21.05 -0.22
N LYS A 54 3.72 21.31 -1.02
CA LYS A 54 3.79 22.47 -1.90
C LYS A 54 2.92 22.26 -3.13
N TYR A 55 2.94 21.08 -3.74
CA TYR A 55 2.03 20.70 -4.83
C TYR A 55 0.57 21.00 -4.49
N LEU A 56 0.14 20.68 -3.26
CA LEU A 56 -1.25 20.90 -2.85
C LEU A 56 -1.64 22.36 -2.65
N GLN A 57 -0.67 23.26 -2.53
CA GLN A 57 -0.90 24.71 -2.47
C GLN A 57 -0.96 25.36 -3.86
N LEU A 58 -0.57 24.64 -4.92
CA LEU A 58 -0.61 25.16 -6.28
C LEU A 58 -2.05 25.38 -6.76
N ASN A 59 -2.19 26.25 -7.76
CA ASN A 59 -3.48 26.48 -8.41
C ASN A 59 -3.89 25.26 -9.26
N VAL A 60 -5.15 25.23 -9.70
CA VAL A 60 -5.73 24.09 -10.42
C VAL A 60 -4.99 23.80 -11.74
N LYS A 61 -4.63 24.85 -12.50
CA LYS A 61 -3.95 24.71 -13.79
C LYS A 61 -2.55 24.10 -13.63
N GLU A 62 -1.79 24.56 -12.64
CA GLU A 62 -0.47 24.03 -12.32
C GLU A 62 -0.54 22.56 -11.89
N LYS A 63 -1.50 22.21 -11.03
CA LYS A 63 -1.73 20.83 -10.60
C LYS A 63 -2.03 19.92 -11.77
N GLN A 64 -2.93 20.34 -12.67
CA GLN A 64 -3.28 19.58 -13.87
C GLN A 64 -2.08 19.39 -14.79
N SER A 65 -1.26 20.43 -15.00
CA SER A 65 -0.05 20.33 -15.82
C SER A 65 0.97 19.34 -15.24
N ILE A 66 1.22 19.40 -13.94
CA ILE A 66 2.11 18.46 -13.26
C ILE A 66 1.54 17.05 -13.33
N PHE A 67 0.26 16.86 -12.99
CA PHE A 67 -0.36 15.54 -12.99
C PHE A 67 -0.39 14.89 -14.37
N ALA A 68 -0.65 15.68 -15.43
CA ALA A 68 -0.56 15.21 -16.80
C ALA A 68 0.85 14.69 -17.11
N LYS A 69 1.91 15.47 -16.80
CA LYS A 69 3.31 15.04 -16.97
C LYS A 69 3.63 13.76 -16.19
N LEU A 70 3.14 13.64 -14.95
CA LEU A 70 3.33 12.45 -14.13
C LEU A 70 2.68 11.21 -14.74
N THR A 71 1.54 11.37 -15.39
CA THR A 71 0.77 10.27 -15.97
C THR A 71 1.31 9.85 -17.33
N THR A 72 1.77 10.79 -18.17
CA THR A 72 2.16 10.50 -19.56
C THR A 72 3.65 10.25 -19.76
N THR A 73 4.52 10.85 -18.95
CA THR A 73 5.94 10.96 -19.30
C THR A 73 6.87 10.60 -18.15
N ALA A 74 6.41 10.74 -16.90
CA ALA A 74 7.25 10.42 -15.76
C ALA A 74 7.45 8.90 -15.63
N GLN A 75 8.72 8.49 -15.63
CA GLN A 75 9.12 7.16 -15.19
C GLN A 75 8.62 6.94 -13.76
N LYS A 76 8.22 5.71 -13.42
CA LYS A 76 7.80 5.35 -12.07
C LYS A 76 8.96 4.76 -11.29
N HIS A 77 9.04 5.08 -9.99
CA HIS A 77 9.89 4.39 -9.05
C HIS A 77 9.41 2.96 -8.83
N VAL A 78 8.09 2.83 -8.65
CA VAL A 78 7.39 1.58 -8.40
C VAL A 78 6.04 1.57 -9.11
N VAL A 79 5.57 0.37 -9.40
CA VAL A 79 4.16 0.11 -9.72
C VAL A 79 3.51 -0.50 -8.49
N ILE A 80 2.32 -0.02 -8.14
CA ILE A 80 1.53 -0.56 -7.03
C ILE A 80 0.59 -1.61 -7.63
N LEU A 81 0.62 -2.83 -7.10
CA LEU A 81 -0.28 -3.90 -7.52
C LEU A 81 -1.45 -3.97 -6.56
N SER A 82 -1.19 -3.89 -5.27
CA SER A 82 -2.24 -3.84 -4.26
C SER A 82 -1.78 -3.08 -3.04
N PHE A 83 -2.73 -2.54 -2.30
CA PHE A 83 -2.54 -1.96 -0.99
C PHE A 83 -3.73 -2.21 -0.09
N CYS A 84 -3.47 -2.19 1.21
CA CYS A 84 -4.48 -2.10 2.26
C CYS A 84 -3.94 -1.25 3.42
N LEU A 85 -4.68 -0.22 3.80
CA LEU A 85 -4.37 0.64 4.94
C LEU A 85 -5.18 0.15 6.15
N MET A 86 -4.49 -0.08 7.24
CA MET A 86 -5.04 -0.54 8.51
C MET A 86 -4.83 0.57 9.56
N PRO A 87 -5.59 0.66 10.65
CA PRO A 87 -5.57 1.83 11.54
C PRO A 87 -4.18 2.25 12.04
N ASN A 88 -3.26 1.31 12.22
CA ASN A 88 -1.90 1.53 12.73
C ASN A 88 -0.78 0.96 11.82
N HIS A 89 -1.10 0.45 10.63
CA HIS A 89 -0.11 -0.08 9.70
C HIS A 89 -0.64 -0.08 8.27
N PHE A 90 0.22 -0.39 7.31
CA PHE A 90 -0.20 -0.58 5.94
C PHE A 90 0.58 -1.73 5.29
N HIS A 91 -0.06 -2.34 4.30
CA HIS A 91 0.57 -3.29 3.39
C HIS A 91 0.49 -2.75 1.96
N VAL A 92 1.58 -2.86 1.21
CA VAL A 92 1.60 -2.57 -0.23
C VAL A 92 2.38 -3.66 -0.97
N LEU A 93 1.85 -4.13 -2.10
CA LEU A 93 2.54 -5.00 -3.04
C LEU A 93 3.06 -4.15 -4.18
N LEU A 94 4.38 -4.11 -4.32
CA LEU A 94 5.06 -3.21 -5.27
C LEU A 94 5.88 -4.01 -6.27
N LYS A 95 5.92 -3.56 -7.52
CA LYS A 95 6.97 -3.90 -8.48
C LYS A 95 7.95 -2.74 -8.54
N GLN A 96 9.24 -3.02 -8.35
CA GLN A 96 10.26 -1.99 -8.56
C GLN A 96 10.47 -1.73 -10.06
N THR A 97 10.42 -0.48 -10.51
CA THR A 97 10.57 -0.13 -11.94
C THR A 97 11.74 0.82 -12.22
N SER A 98 12.48 1.22 -11.19
CA SER A 98 13.72 2.00 -11.31
C SER A 98 14.73 1.57 -10.24
N PRO A 99 16.04 1.80 -10.46
CA PRO A 99 17.06 1.55 -9.45
C PRO A 99 16.77 2.28 -8.12
N ASP A 100 16.80 1.51 -7.03
CA ASP A 100 16.43 1.93 -5.67
C ASP A 100 15.01 2.51 -5.55
N GLY A 101 14.12 2.16 -6.48
CA GLY A 101 12.77 2.70 -6.58
C GLY A 101 11.97 2.52 -5.30
N ILE A 102 11.96 1.31 -4.72
CA ILE A 102 11.23 1.03 -3.47
C ILE A 102 11.80 1.86 -2.31
N THR A 103 13.12 1.92 -2.17
CA THR A 103 13.78 2.69 -1.10
C THR A 103 13.45 4.18 -1.20
N LYS A 104 13.55 4.77 -2.40
CA LYS A 104 13.23 6.18 -2.66
C LYS A 104 11.76 6.47 -2.39
N PHE A 105 10.87 5.63 -2.94
CA PHE A 105 9.43 5.71 -2.76
C PHE A 105 9.04 5.66 -1.28
N MET A 106 9.49 4.63 -0.56
CA MET A 106 9.15 4.42 0.85
C MET A 106 9.69 5.52 1.76
N SER A 107 10.90 6.02 1.49
CA SER A 107 11.46 7.16 2.22
C SER A 107 10.60 8.41 2.04
N GLN A 108 10.24 8.76 0.81
CA GLN A 108 9.41 9.94 0.54
C GLN A 108 7.99 9.82 1.10
N LEU A 109 7.37 8.65 0.92
CA LEU A 109 6.03 8.32 1.42
C LEU A 109 5.94 8.53 2.93
N GLN A 110 6.82 7.86 3.68
CA GLN A 110 6.80 7.88 5.14
C GLN A 110 7.17 9.25 5.70
N ASN A 111 8.18 9.91 5.14
CA ASN A 111 8.58 11.25 5.55
C ASN A 111 7.47 12.27 5.31
N SER A 112 6.87 12.26 4.13
CA SER A 112 5.80 13.20 3.77
C SER A 112 4.56 12.99 4.65
N TYR A 113 4.14 11.75 4.85
CA TYR A 113 2.97 11.45 5.66
C TYR A 113 3.20 11.73 7.15
N THR A 114 4.36 11.35 7.69
CA THR A 114 4.74 11.64 9.09
C THR A 114 4.70 13.14 9.36
N ARG A 115 5.27 13.96 8.48
CA ARG A 115 5.22 15.43 8.61
C ARG A 115 3.79 15.95 8.59
N TYR A 116 2.96 15.49 7.64
CA TYR A 116 1.54 15.85 7.59
C TYR A 116 0.83 15.54 8.90
N PHE A 117 0.97 14.30 9.39
CA PHE A 117 0.28 13.81 10.57
C PHE A 117 0.75 14.56 11.83
N ASN A 118 2.06 14.73 11.99
CA ASN A 118 2.65 15.45 13.11
C ASN A 118 2.22 16.91 13.15
N THR A 119 2.24 17.62 12.02
CA THR A 119 1.76 19.01 11.95
C THR A 119 0.27 19.11 12.29
N LYS A 120 -0.56 18.23 11.74
CA LYS A 120 -2.02 18.25 11.96
C LYS A 120 -2.41 17.94 13.40
N TYR A 121 -1.72 16.99 14.03
CA TYR A 121 -2.04 16.50 15.37
C TYR A 121 -1.07 16.99 16.45
N ARG A 122 -0.24 18.00 16.13
CA ARG A 122 0.74 18.63 17.04
C ARG A 122 1.62 17.60 17.77
N ARG A 123 2.06 16.57 17.04
CA ARG A 123 2.87 15.46 17.54
C ARG A 123 4.34 15.68 17.18
N LEU A 124 5.24 15.19 18.03
CA LEU A 124 6.67 15.15 17.77
C LEU A 124 7.15 13.70 17.58
N GLY A 125 8.30 13.53 16.94
CA GLY A 125 8.95 12.21 16.77
C GLY A 125 8.45 11.39 15.56
N PRO A 126 9.05 10.21 15.34
CA PRO A 126 8.74 9.33 14.21
C PRO A 126 7.33 8.78 14.30
N LEU A 127 6.59 8.65 13.19
CA LEU A 127 5.25 8.04 13.21
C LEU A 127 5.32 6.53 12.94
N PHE A 128 6.10 6.12 11.94
CA PHE A 128 6.34 4.73 11.57
C PHE A 128 7.64 4.21 12.18
N LEU A 129 7.82 2.89 12.21
CA LEU A 129 9.13 2.30 12.48
C LEU A 129 10.13 2.76 11.42
N ASP A 130 11.37 2.95 11.86
CA ASP A 130 12.45 3.45 11.01
C ASP A 130 12.69 2.53 9.79
N GLN A 131 12.69 1.21 10.03
CA GLN A 131 12.81 0.20 8.98
C GLN A 131 11.44 -0.39 8.64
N PHE A 132 11.06 -0.30 7.36
CA PHE A 132 9.92 -1.04 6.83
C PHE A 132 10.32 -2.50 6.56
N GLY A 133 9.40 -3.42 6.82
CA GLY A 133 9.51 -4.82 6.44
C GLY A 133 9.33 -4.97 4.94
N ALA A 134 10.13 -5.84 4.30
CA ALA A 134 9.84 -6.22 2.92
C ALA A 134 10.38 -7.59 2.58
N VAL A 135 9.56 -8.33 1.84
CA VAL A 135 9.81 -9.71 1.39
C VAL A 135 9.71 -9.72 -0.14
N ARG A 136 10.72 -10.32 -0.79
CA ARG A 136 10.73 -10.54 -2.25
C ARG A 136 9.75 -11.66 -2.60
N ILE A 137 9.04 -11.48 -3.69
CA ILE A 137 8.17 -12.50 -4.27
C ILE A 137 8.91 -13.15 -5.42
N GLU A 138 9.11 -14.46 -5.33
CA GLU A 138 9.95 -15.22 -6.27
C GLU A 138 9.11 -16.02 -7.27
N LYS A 139 7.85 -16.29 -6.95
CA LYS A 139 6.94 -17.11 -7.77
C LYS A 139 5.57 -16.47 -7.92
N ASP A 140 4.88 -16.81 -9.01
CA ASP A 140 3.57 -16.27 -9.32
C ASP A 140 2.50 -16.71 -8.30
N GLU A 141 2.60 -17.92 -7.77
CA GLU A 141 1.67 -18.38 -6.71
C GLU A 141 1.86 -17.54 -5.44
N GLN A 142 3.10 -17.21 -5.08
CA GLN A 142 3.39 -16.33 -3.95
C GLN A 142 2.81 -14.93 -4.20
N LEU A 143 2.91 -14.41 -5.43
CA LEU A 143 2.35 -13.12 -5.81
C LEU A 143 0.85 -13.08 -5.57
N LEU A 144 0.13 -14.10 -6.06
CA LEU A 144 -1.31 -14.22 -5.91
C LEU A 144 -1.73 -14.41 -4.44
N HIS A 145 -1.00 -15.22 -3.66
CA HIS A 145 -1.28 -15.42 -2.24
C HIS A 145 -1.05 -14.16 -1.40
N VAL A 146 0.03 -13.42 -1.65
CA VAL A 146 0.31 -12.15 -0.97
C VAL A 146 -0.73 -11.11 -1.35
N HIS A 147 -1.11 -11.03 -2.63
CA HIS A 147 -2.19 -10.16 -3.09
C HIS A 147 -3.49 -10.43 -2.33
N ARG A 148 -3.90 -11.71 -2.23
CA ARG A 148 -5.05 -12.15 -1.44
C ARG A 148 -4.93 -11.75 0.02
N TYR A 149 -3.78 -12.04 0.63
CA TYR A 149 -3.50 -11.75 2.03
C TYR A 149 -3.68 -10.27 2.37
N ILE A 150 -3.19 -9.39 1.50
CA ILE A 150 -3.30 -7.92 1.65
C ILE A 150 -4.77 -7.50 1.62
N HIS A 151 -5.57 -8.02 0.70
CA HIS A 151 -6.98 -7.65 0.60
C HIS A 151 -7.85 -8.24 1.71
N LEU A 152 -7.52 -9.43 2.21
CA LEU A 152 -8.25 -10.08 3.31
C LEU A 152 -7.91 -9.50 4.70
N ASN A 153 -6.86 -8.69 4.82
CA ASN A 153 -6.36 -8.20 6.10
C ASN A 153 -7.40 -7.48 6.99
N PRO A 154 -8.27 -6.60 6.45
CA PRO A 154 -9.33 -5.97 7.24
C PRO A 154 -10.31 -6.97 7.83
N TYR A 155 -10.61 -8.04 7.08
CA TYR A 155 -11.51 -9.10 7.53
C TYR A 155 -10.85 -9.98 8.57
N SER A 156 -9.63 -10.46 8.32
CA SER A 156 -8.91 -11.34 9.24
C SER A 156 -8.54 -10.66 10.57
N SER A 157 -8.36 -9.33 10.55
CA SER A 157 -8.06 -8.53 11.75
C SER A 157 -9.30 -7.93 12.43
N PHE A 158 -10.51 -8.40 12.07
CA PHE A 158 -11.79 -7.97 12.67
C PHE A 158 -12.11 -6.46 12.53
N ILE A 159 -11.45 -5.75 11.61
CA ILE A 159 -11.81 -4.36 11.27
C ILE A 159 -13.16 -4.34 10.56
N VAL A 160 -13.38 -5.29 9.65
CA VAL A 160 -14.69 -5.57 9.06
C VAL A 160 -15.18 -6.93 9.53
N LYS A 161 -16.47 -7.03 9.83
CA LYS A 161 -17.06 -8.23 10.45
C LYS A 161 -17.51 -9.27 9.42
N SER A 162 -17.95 -8.83 8.24
CA SER A 162 -18.46 -9.66 7.14
C SER A 162 -17.64 -9.51 5.87
N LEU A 163 -17.80 -10.45 4.94
CA LEU A 163 -17.23 -10.37 3.59
C LEU A 163 -17.83 -9.20 2.80
N ASP A 164 -19.12 -8.89 2.95
CA ASP A 164 -19.71 -7.69 2.36
C ASP A 164 -19.01 -6.41 2.83
N GLY A 165 -18.67 -6.35 4.13
CA GLY A 165 -17.89 -5.28 4.71
C GLY A 165 -16.50 -5.14 4.10
N LEU A 166 -15.88 -6.26 3.71
CA LEU A 166 -14.59 -6.28 3.03
C LEU A 166 -14.69 -5.68 1.62
N LEU A 167 -15.70 -6.08 0.85
CA LEU A 167 -15.92 -5.59 -0.52
C LEU A 167 -16.16 -4.07 -0.55
N VAL A 168 -16.76 -3.52 0.51
CA VAL A 168 -16.98 -2.07 0.63
C VAL A 168 -15.90 -1.33 1.42
N TYR A 169 -14.84 -1.98 1.87
CA TYR A 169 -13.76 -1.34 2.63
C TYR A 169 -13.02 -0.32 1.76
N GLU A 170 -13.14 0.97 2.10
CA GLU A 170 -12.62 2.08 1.28
C GLU A 170 -11.09 2.18 1.25
N TRP A 171 -10.41 1.59 2.23
CA TRP A 171 -8.97 1.77 2.44
C TRP A 171 -8.14 0.60 1.91
N SER A 172 -8.70 -0.13 0.96
CA SER A 172 -8.05 -1.20 0.22
C SER A 172 -8.24 -0.99 -1.28
N SER A 173 -7.22 -1.39 -2.03
CA SER A 173 -7.26 -1.48 -3.49
C SER A 173 -8.23 -2.53 -4.04
N LEU A 174 -8.84 -3.39 -3.20
CA LEU A 174 -9.75 -4.45 -3.67
C LEU A 174 -10.86 -3.92 -4.60
N LYS A 175 -11.39 -2.71 -4.32
CA LYS A 175 -12.40 -2.08 -5.17
C LYS A 175 -11.92 -1.75 -6.59
N GLU A 176 -10.61 -1.50 -6.78
CA GLU A 176 -10.03 -1.28 -8.12
C GLU A 176 -10.13 -2.55 -8.98
N TYR A 177 -10.06 -3.72 -8.35
CA TYR A 177 -10.19 -5.01 -9.03
C TYR A 177 -11.65 -5.37 -9.36
N ILE A 178 -12.60 -4.96 -8.50
CA ILE A 178 -14.02 -5.26 -8.67
C ILE A 178 -14.65 -4.28 -9.67
N ASN A 179 -14.55 -2.98 -9.37
CA ASN A 179 -15.28 -1.94 -10.08
C ASN A 179 -14.46 -1.28 -11.20
N GLN A 180 -13.13 -1.33 -11.15
CA GLN A 180 -12.23 -0.63 -12.09
C GLN A 180 -12.38 0.91 -12.11
N ASP A 181 -13.00 1.49 -11.07
CA ASP A 181 -13.26 2.94 -10.98
C ASP A 181 -12.04 3.79 -10.60
N ALA A 182 -11.05 3.18 -9.93
CA ALA A 182 -9.80 3.83 -9.51
C ALA A 182 -8.60 3.12 -10.15
N LYS A 183 -7.58 3.92 -10.52
CA LYS A 183 -6.42 3.49 -11.32
C LYS A 183 -5.09 3.75 -10.62
N LEU A 184 -5.04 3.62 -9.29
CA LEU A 184 -3.75 3.72 -8.59
C LEU A 184 -2.94 2.45 -8.83
N CYS A 185 -3.61 1.30 -8.76
CA CYS A 185 -3.00 0.00 -8.94
C CYS A 185 -2.97 -0.41 -10.42
N VAL A 186 -1.93 -1.12 -10.82
CA VAL A 186 -1.90 -1.85 -12.09
C VAL A 186 -2.51 -3.21 -11.84
N THR A 187 -3.76 -3.38 -12.25
CA THR A 187 -4.56 -4.58 -11.96
C THR A 187 -4.31 -5.72 -12.95
N ASP A 188 -3.88 -5.40 -14.17
CA ASP A 188 -3.78 -6.35 -15.27
C ASP A 188 -2.78 -7.49 -14.97
N ASP A 189 -1.66 -7.17 -14.31
CA ASP A 189 -0.67 -8.15 -13.86
C ASP A 189 -1.33 -9.28 -13.07
N ILE A 190 -2.25 -8.95 -12.14
CA ILE A 190 -2.94 -9.96 -11.32
C ILE A 190 -4.17 -10.52 -12.03
N LEU A 191 -4.96 -9.69 -12.70
CA LEU A 191 -6.21 -10.12 -13.35
C LEU A 191 -5.95 -11.08 -14.52
N SER A 192 -4.76 -11.02 -15.16
CA SER A 192 -4.37 -11.92 -16.24
C SER A 192 -4.32 -13.40 -15.84
N TYR A 193 -4.19 -13.72 -14.54
CA TYR A 193 -4.22 -15.09 -14.02
C TYR A 193 -5.63 -15.67 -13.92
N PHE A 194 -6.67 -14.86 -14.10
CA PHE A 194 -8.06 -15.26 -13.92
C PHE A 194 -8.84 -15.16 -15.22
N LYS A 195 -9.71 -16.13 -15.44
CA LYS A 195 -10.59 -16.15 -16.62
C LYS A 195 -11.52 -14.93 -16.68
N ASP A 196 -12.05 -14.55 -15.53
CA ASP A 196 -12.95 -13.41 -15.38
C ASP A 196 -12.94 -12.91 -13.92
N LYS A 197 -13.64 -11.79 -13.68
CA LYS A 197 -13.75 -11.19 -12.36
C LYS A 197 -14.41 -12.10 -11.31
N LYS A 198 -15.27 -13.04 -11.74
CA LYS A 198 -15.95 -13.97 -10.82
C LYS A 198 -14.94 -14.95 -10.23
N HIS A 199 -14.10 -15.56 -11.07
CA HIS A 199 -13.04 -16.47 -10.61
C HIS A 199 -12.00 -15.74 -9.75
N TYR A 200 -11.69 -14.47 -10.06
CA TYR A 200 -10.86 -13.63 -9.19
C TYR A 200 -11.49 -13.43 -7.80
N LEU A 201 -12.78 -13.10 -7.73
CA LEU A 201 -13.47 -12.91 -6.46
C LEU A 201 -13.59 -14.22 -5.66
N GLU A 202 -13.89 -15.34 -6.32
CA GLU A 202 -13.86 -16.67 -5.71
C GLU A 202 -12.49 -16.96 -5.12
N PHE A 203 -11.41 -16.71 -5.87
CA PHE A 203 -10.03 -16.81 -5.40
C PHE A 203 -9.75 -15.90 -4.19
N ILE A 204 -10.33 -14.70 -4.09
CA ILE A 204 -10.09 -13.87 -2.90
C ILE A 204 -10.83 -14.44 -1.68
N LEU A 205 -12.09 -14.83 -1.85
CA LEU A 205 -13.01 -15.09 -0.75
C LEU A 205 -12.94 -16.52 -0.18
N ASP A 206 -12.54 -17.50 -0.99
CA ASP A 206 -12.42 -18.93 -0.62
C ASP A 206 -11.54 -19.19 0.63
N GLN A 207 -10.55 -18.33 0.92
CA GLN A 207 -9.62 -18.47 2.05
C GLN A 207 -9.82 -17.40 3.13
N ALA A 208 -10.88 -16.59 3.03
CA ALA A 208 -11.14 -15.51 3.99
C ALA A 208 -11.25 -16.03 5.43
N ASP A 209 -12.03 -17.09 5.64
CA ASP A 209 -12.24 -17.67 6.97
C ASP A 209 -11.01 -18.42 7.48
N TYR A 210 -10.29 -19.09 6.58
CA TYR A 210 -9.03 -19.74 6.93
C TYR A 210 -7.99 -18.73 7.43
N GLN A 211 -7.80 -17.62 6.70
CA GLN A 211 -6.89 -16.55 7.11
C GLN A 211 -7.30 -15.92 8.44
N ARG A 212 -8.60 -15.71 8.66
CA ARG A 212 -9.12 -15.21 9.95
C ARG A 212 -8.83 -16.19 11.09
N LYS A 213 -9.02 -17.50 10.88
CA LYS A 213 -8.70 -18.53 11.86
C LYS A 213 -7.21 -18.56 12.21
N LEU A 214 -6.34 -18.47 11.20
CA LEU A 214 -4.89 -18.34 11.42
C LEU A 214 -4.55 -17.12 12.27
N LYS A 215 -5.20 -15.97 12.00
CA LYS A 215 -4.98 -14.74 12.78
C LYS A 215 -5.42 -14.89 14.24
N GLN A 216 -6.50 -15.61 14.51
CA GLN A 216 -6.96 -15.87 15.88
C GLN A 216 -5.96 -16.69 16.70
N ILE A 217 -5.28 -17.65 16.08
CA ILE A 217 -4.31 -18.52 16.76
C ILE A 217 -2.87 -17.99 16.70
N GLU A 218 -2.62 -16.88 16.01
CA GLU A 218 -1.28 -16.28 15.85
C GLU A 218 -0.60 -16.04 17.21
N HIS A 219 -1.35 -15.67 18.25
CA HIS A 219 -0.83 -15.44 19.60
C HIS A 219 -0.25 -16.69 20.29
N LEU A 220 -0.54 -17.89 19.77
CA LEU A 220 -0.03 -19.18 20.23
C LEU A 220 1.29 -19.56 19.55
N LEU A 221 1.71 -18.85 18.51
CA LEU A 221 2.96 -19.11 17.79
C LEU A 221 4.16 -18.51 18.55
N LEU A 222 5.29 -19.21 18.51
CA LEU A 222 6.51 -18.87 19.26
C LEU A 222 7.25 -17.64 18.71
N GLU A 223 7.12 -17.37 17.41
CA GLU A 223 7.78 -16.25 16.74
C GLU A 223 6.83 -15.05 16.69
N ARG A 224 7.22 -13.95 17.36
CA ARG A 224 6.48 -12.67 17.36
C ARG A 224 7.32 -11.59 16.69
N ASP A 225 6.73 -10.87 15.73
CA ASP A 225 7.27 -9.64 15.11
C ASP A 225 6.84 -8.34 15.83
#